data_AF-A0A6P0S1J0-F1
#
_entry.id   AF-A0A6P0S1J0-F1
#
_cell.length_a   1.000
_cell.length_b   1.000
_cell.length_c   1.000
_cell.angle_alpha   90.00
_cell.angle_beta   90.00
_cell.angle_gamma   90.00
#
_symmetry.space_group_name_H-M   'P 1'
#
loop_
_entity.id
_entity.type
_entity.pdbx_description
1 polymer ?
#
loop_
_entity_poly.entity_id
_entity_poly.type
_entity_poly.pdbx_seq_one_letter_code
_entity_poly.pdbx_strand_id
1 'polypeptide(L)'
;MGKPAKDLPPAPVQPPPQKIFFSGLLNGWTALVMAIAFLVATPVLFVLSNVFVDSGDIWSHLAQTVLWRYITNSLLLMIGVGCGVLVIGVGTAWLVTMCSFWGSRIFEWALLLPLAAPAYVLAYTYTDFLDYAGRVQTELRELFGWGYGDYWFPNIRSIGGAIAMLILVLYPYVYLLARVAFLEQSGVTLEASRSLGCGPWRSFFTVALPLARPAIVAGLALVMMETLNDFGTVQYFGVETFTTGIYRTWFGLGERAGAAQLAAFLLLFILWLILLERWSRRQARYYQSTGTQRQMASYQLGLLQALGAWWSCFIPLFLGFLLPAVILLEMTIKNATITFDDRFWGFAKNSFILAVITAILGVVIALVMAYGLRLRPKMLMRFAVQIASMGYAVPGSVIAVGILIPIGRLDNAIDAWMRSTFGISTGLLFSGTITALVFAYLVRFLAVSFNAVEASLGKIKPSLDDAARSLGQGPTSTLVKVHVPIMWGSLLTA
;
A
#
# COMPACT_ATOMS: atom_id res chain seq x y z
N MET A 1 11.44 -85.26 -19.55
CA MET A 1 11.93 -84.28 -20.53
C MET A 1 11.16 -82.98 -20.35
N GLY A 2 11.72 -82.03 -19.60
CA GLY A 2 11.10 -80.73 -19.32
C GLY A 2 11.35 -79.73 -20.45
N LYS A 3 10.31 -79.00 -20.85
CA LYS A 3 10.39 -77.90 -21.83
C LYS A 3 11.10 -76.69 -21.20
N PRO A 4 11.96 -75.95 -21.95
CA PRO A 4 12.60 -74.74 -21.45
C PRO A 4 11.62 -73.56 -21.47
N ALA A 5 11.68 -72.73 -20.43
CA ALA A 5 10.91 -71.51 -20.25
C ALA A 5 11.41 -70.41 -21.21
N LYS A 6 10.46 -69.71 -21.85
CA LYS A 6 10.67 -68.54 -22.70
C LYS A 6 11.12 -67.33 -21.88
N ASP A 7 11.95 -66.53 -22.53
CA ASP A 7 12.59 -65.29 -22.08
C ASP A 7 11.62 -64.28 -21.45
N LEU A 8 11.94 -63.86 -20.22
CA LEU A 8 11.35 -62.70 -19.56
C LEU A 8 12.09 -61.42 -20.00
N PRO A 9 11.39 -60.30 -20.24
CA PRO A 9 12.02 -59.03 -20.59
C PRO A 9 12.89 -58.47 -19.44
N PRO A 10 13.96 -57.73 -19.74
CA PRO A 10 14.85 -57.19 -18.72
C PRO A 10 14.12 -56.18 -17.82
N ALA A 11 14.43 -56.25 -16.52
CA ALA A 11 13.87 -55.37 -15.50
C ALA A 11 14.18 -53.88 -15.81
N PRO A 12 13.27 -52.95 -15.51
CA PRO A 12 13.50 -51.53 -15.71
C PRO A 12 14.71 -51.05 -14.91
N VAL A 13 15.64 -50.39 -15.60
CA VAL A 13 16.82 -49.76 -15.02
C VAL A 13 16.38 -48.75 -13.96
N GLN A 14 16.69 -49.03 -12.69
CA GLN A 14 16.44 -48.08 -11.61
C GLN A 14 17.31 -46.84 -11.84
N PRO A 15 16.75 -45.61 -11.78
CA PRO A 15 17.55 -44.40 -11.85
C PRO A 15 18.53 -44.38 -10.67
N PRO A 16 19.76 -43.87 -10.86
CA PRO A 16 20.77 -43.85 -9.81
C PRO A 16 20.24 -43.07 -8.58
N PRO A 17 20.63 -43.48 -7.36
CA PRO A 17 20.16 -42.82 -6.15
C PRO A 17 20.56 -41.34 -6.18
N GLN A 18 19.55 -40.47 -6.20
CA GLN A 18 19.76 -39.03 -6.06
C GLN A 18 20.46 -38.80 -4.73
N LYS A 19 21.69 -38.26 -4.79
CA LYS A 19 22.43 -37.78 -3.62
C LYS A 19 21.62 -36.68 -2.92
N ILE A 20 20.81 -37.08 -1.96
CA ILE A 20 20.23 -36.20 -0.95
C ILE A 20 21.36 -35.95 0.06
N PHE A 21 21.95 -34.75 0.03
CA PHE A 21 22.42 -33.99 1.21
C PHE A 21 23.25 -32.77 0.76
N PHE A 22 22.86 -31.56 1.20
CA PHE A 22 23.64 -30.31 1.29
C PHE A 22 24.09 -29.49 0.06
N SER A 23 23.76 -29.80 -1.20
CA SER A 23 24.08 -28.90 -2.35
C SER A 23 23.05 -27.78 -2.62
N GLY A 24 22.02 -27.66 -1.78
CA GLY A 24 20.83 -26.83 -2.05
C GLY A 24 20.96 -25.33 -1.82
N LEU A 25 21.94 -24.88 -1.01
CA LEU A 25 22.09 -23.50 -0.54
C LEU A 25 23.04 -22.63 -1.40
N LEU A 26 23.91 -23.24 -2.22
CA LEU A 26 25.00 -22.56 -2.94
C LEU A 26 24.68 -22.22 -4.41
N ASN A 27 23.41 -22.09 -4.80
CA ASN A 27 23.10 -21.50 -6.10
C ASN A 27 23.12 -19.97 -5.97
N GLY A 28 23.86 -19.27 -6.84
CA GLY A 28 24.05 -17.82 -6.78
C GLY A 28 22.74 -17.03 -6.73
N TRP A 29 21.69 -17.50 -7.42
CA TRP A 29 20.35 -16.90 -7.37
C TRP A 29 19.70 -16.99 -5.98
N THR A 30 19.81 -18.13 -5.30
CA THR A 30 19.30 -18.28 -3.93
C THR A 30 20.07 -17.40 -2.96
N ALA A 31 21.40 -17.35 -3.05
CA ALA A 31 22.20 -16.49 -2.18
C ALA A 31 21.85 -15.00 -2.39
N LEU A 32 21.70 -14.57 -3.65
CA LEU A 32 21.34 -13.20 -4.00
C LEU A 32 19.95 -12.80 -3.48
N VAL A 33 18.93 -13.63 -3.71
CA VAL A 33 17.57 -13.33 -3.21
C VAL A 33 17.53 -13.34 -1.68
N MET A 34 18.24 -14.25 -1.03
CA MET A 34 18.33 -14.27 0.43
C MET A 34 19.04 -13.02 0.98
N ALA A 35 20.11 -12.56 0.33
CA ALA A 35 20.82 -11.34 0.72
C ALA A 35 19.94 -10.10 0.58
N ILE A 36 19.21 -9.98 -0.54
CA ILE A 36 18.25 -8.90 -0.77
C ILE A 36 17.14 -8.95 0.29
N ALA A 37 16.53 -10.12 0.51
CA ALA A 37 15.45 -10.29 1.48
C ALA A 37 15.92 -9.96 2.90
N PHE A 38 17.12 -10.38 3.29
CA PHE A 38 17.70 -10.05 4.58
C PHE A 38 17.93 -8.54 4.70
N LEU A 39 18.53 -7.91 3.69
CA LEU A 39 18.81 -6.48 3.66
C LEU A 39 17.52 -5.65 3.79
N VAL A 40 16.48 -5.98 3.02
CA VAL A 40 15.16 -5.33 3.09
C VAL A 40 14.45 -5.60 4.43
N ALA A 41 14.65 -6.77 5.02
CA ALA A 41 14.08 -7.10 6.33
C ALA A 41 14.78 -6.40 7.50
N THR A 42 16.00 -5.88 7.32
CA THR A 42 16.78 -5.28 8.43
C THR A 42 16.03 -4.22 9.23
N PRO A 43 15.26 -3.28 8.64
CA PRO A 43 14.60 -2.24 9.43
C PRO A 43 13.47 -2.80 10.29
N VAL A 44 12.73 -3.76 9.72
CA VAL A 44 11.64 -4.47 10.41
C VAL A 44 12.20 -5.29 11.57
N LEU A 45 13.26 -6.06 11.33
CA LEU A 45 13.94 -6.85 12.36
C LEU A 45 14.51 -5.96 13.46
N PHE A 46 15.14 -4.85 13.09
CA PHE A 46 15.68 -3.89 14.05
C PHE A 46 14.55 -3.33 14.93
N VAL A 47 13.47 -2.83 14.35
CA VAL A 47 12.35 -2.29 15.12
C VAL A 47 11.75 -3.36 16.04
N LEU A 48 11.47 -4.56 15.54
CA LEU A 48 10.94 -5.64 16.37
C LEU A 48 11.87 -6.05 17.51
N SER A 49 13.19 -5.97 17.31
CA SER A 49 14.16 -6.25 18.39
C SER A 49 14.09 -5.24 19.54
N ASN A 50 13.63 -4.01 19.29
CA ASN A 50 13.52 -2.96 20.32
C ASN A 50 12.40 -3.23 21.34
N VAL A 51 11.48 -4.18 21.08
CA VAL A 51 10.47 -4.62 22.06
C VAL A 51 11.12 -5.20 23.32
N PHE A 52 12.29 -5.83 23.18
CA PHE A 52 13.01 -6.49 24.27
C PHE A 52 14.06 -5.60 24.94
N VAL A 53 14.22 -4.36 24.48
CA VAL A 53 15.16 -3.41 25.08
C VAL A 53 14.51 -2.81 26.32
N ASP A 54 15.21 -2.83 27.45
CA ASP A 54 14.74 -2.14 28.65
C ASP A 54 14.95 -0.63 28.48
N SER A 55 13.84 0.11 28.48
CA SER A 55 13.81 1.57 28.36
C SER A 55 13.49 2.26 29.69
N GLY A 56 13.46 1.51 30.80
CA GLY A 56 13.32 2.04 32.14
C GLY A 56 12.13 2.98 32.32
N ASP A 57 12.40 4.15 32.90
CA ASP A 57 11.39 5.15 33.29
C ASP A 57 10.66 5.83 32.13
N ILE A 58 11.21 5.77 30.91
CA ILE A 58 10.60 6.43 29.74
C ILE A 58 9.33 5.70 29.33
N TRP A 59 9.35 4.36 29.35
CA TRP A 59 8.18 3.56 28.97
C TRP A 59 7.04 3.73 29.97
N SER A 60 7.36 3.71 31.27
CA SER A 60 6.38 3.94 32.33
C SER A 60 5.78 5.34 32.23
N HIS A 61 6.60 6.36 31.97
CA HIS A 61 6.15 7.74 31.74
C HIS A 61 5.22 7.84 30.52
N LEU A 62 5.58 7.26 29.37
CA LEU A 62 4.74 7.26 28.17
C LEU A 62 3.40 6.56 28.42
N ALA A 63 3.43 5.41 29.10
CA ALA A 63 2.24 4.63 29.42
C ALA A 63 1.26 5.41 30.30
N GLN A 64 1.76 6.16 31.28
CA GLN A 64 0.94 6.94 32.21
C GLN A 64 0.42 8.26 31.63
N THR A 65 1.08 8.82 30.61
CA THR A 65 0.77 10.18 30.11
C THR A 65 0.04 10.16 28.76
N VAL A 66 0.66 9.62 27.71
CA VAL A 66 0.23 9.85 26.32
C VAL A 66 -0.21 8.57 25.59
N LEU A 67 0.26 7.40 26.03
CA LEU A 67 0.04 6.14 25.30
C LEU A 67 -1.43 5.81 25.13
N TRP A 68 -2.24 5.99 26.17
CA TRP A 68 -3.68 5.76 26.09
C TRP A 68 -4.35 6.63 25.03
N ARG A 69 -3.97 7.92 24.97
CA ARG A 69 -4.47 8.87 23.97
C ARG A 69 -4.03 8.48 22.55
N TYR A 70 -2.81 8.01 22.37
CA TYR A 70 -2.34 7.50 21.08
C TYR A 70 -3.13 6.26 20.62
N ILE A 71 -3.42 5.32 21.53
CA ILE A 71 -4.23 4.13 21.24
C ILE A 71 -5.65 4.56 20.85
N THR A 72 -6.33 5.33 21.69
CA THR A 72 -7.74 5.68 21.48
C THR A 72 -7.95 6.50 20.23
N ASN A 73 -7.13 7.52 19.98
CA ASN A 73 -7.26 8.35 18.77
C ASN A 73 -6.96 7.56 17.49
N SER A 74 -5.95 6.67 17.52
CA SER A 74 -5.64 5.83 16.35
C SER A 74 -6.78 4.85 16.06
N LEU A 75 -7.38 4.25 17.09
CA LEU A 75 -8.55 3.36 16.93
C LEU A 75 -9.80 4.13 16.45
N LEU A 76 -10.05 5.33 16.99
CA LEU A 76 -11.15 6.19 16.55
C LEU A 76 -11.00 6.58 15.07
N LEU A 77 -9.78 6.93 14.63
CA LEU A 77 -9.49 7.19 13.23
C LEU A 77 -9.73 5.94 12.37
N MET A 78 -9.20 4.79 12.78
CA MET A 78 -9.41 3.54 12.04
C MET A 78 -10.90 3.20 11.88
N ILE A 79 -11.68 3.25 12.96
CA ILE A 79 -13.11 2.93 12.92
C ILE A 79 -13.86 3.97 12.08
N GLY A 80 -13.62 5.26 12.32
CA GLY A 80 -14.28 6.34 11.61
C GLY A 80 -14.00 6.33 10.12
N VAL A 81 -12.71 6.26 9.74
CA VAL A 81 -12.29 6.17 8.34
C VAL A 81 -12.80 4.89 7.72
N GLY A 82 -12.63 3.75 8.39
CA GLY A 82 -13.09 2.44 7.94
C GLY A 82 -14.58 2.40 7.58
N CYS A 83 -15.42 2.90 8.48
CA CYS A 83 -16.87 3.00 8.23
C CYS A 83 -17.17 3.92 7.04
N GLY A 84 -16.54 5.09 6.99
CA GLY A 84 -16.75 6.07 5.91
C GLY A 84 -16.34 5.55 4.53
N VAL A 85 -15.16 4.93 4.42
CA VAL A 85 -14.69 4.37 3.14
C VAL A 85 -15.50 3.16 2.71
N LEU A 86 -16.06 2.37 3.63
CA LEU A 86 -16.96 1.27 3.28
C LEU A 86 -18.24 1.81 2.68
N VAL A 87 -18.86 2.80 3.32
CA VAL A 87 -20.12 3.39 2.84
C VAL A 87 -19.90 4.06 1.48
N ILE A 88 -18.90 4.93 1.36
CA ILE A 88 -18.65 5.68 0.12
C ILE A 88 -18.08 4.77 -0.96
N GLY A 89 -17.03 4.00 -0.66
CA GLY A 89 -16.33 3.17 -1.62
C GLY A 89 -17.20 2.04 -2.17
N VAL A 90 -17.89 1.28 -1.31
CA VAL A 90 -18.77 0.19 -1.77
C VAL A 90 -20.03 0.74 -2.44
N GLY A 91 -20.61 1.82 -1.88
CA GLY A 91 -21.80 2.45 -2.45
C GLY A 91 -21.57 2.99 -3.85
N THR A 92 -20.51 3.78 -4.04
CA THR A 92 -20.14 4.32 -5.36
C THR A 92 -19.70 3.23 -6.34
N ALA A 93 -18.99 2.19 -5.87
CA ALA A 93 -18.64 1.04 -6.70
C ALA A 93 -19.90 0.34 -7.23
N TRP A 94 -20.85 0.02 -6.35
CA TRP A 94 -22.11 -0.62 -6.73
C TRP A 94 -22.88 0.21 -7.75
N LEU A 95 -23.07 1.51 -7.48
CA LEU A 95 -23.82 2.42 -8.36
C LEU A 95 -23.22 2.44 -9.76
N VAL A 96 -21.91 2.64 -9.88
CA VAL A 96 -21.25 2.76 -11.18
C VAL A 96 -21.17 1.43 -11.93
N THR A 97 -21.13 0.29 -11.23
CA THR A 97 -21.10 -1.04 -11.89
C THR A 97 -22.46 -1.57 -12.28
N MET A 98 -23.48 -1.36 -11.44
CA MET A 98 -24.76 -2.07 -11.55
C MET A 98 -25.90 -1.16 -11.98
N CYS A 99 -25.75 0.16 -11.88
CA CYS A 99 -26.80 1.11 -12.26
C CYS A 99 -26.42 1.90 -13.51
N SER A 100 -27.41 2.18 -14.34
CA SER A 100 -27.27 3.08 -15.49
C SER A 100 -27.83 4.46 -15.14
N PHE A 101 -26.99 5.48 -15.22
CA PHE A 101 -27.33 6.89 -15.00
C PHE A 101 -26.39 7.79 -15.81
N TRP A 102 -26.76 9.06 -15.96
CA TRP A 102 -25.99 10.02 -16.74
C TRP A 102 -24.58 10.19 -16.17
N GLY A 103 -23.55 10.12 -17.01
CA GLY A 103 -22.15 10.29 -16.60
C GLY A 103 -21.52 9.11 -15.86
N SER A 104 -22.20 7.95 -15.75
CA SER A 104 -21.66 6.78 -15.03
C SER A 104 -20.27 6.35 -15.53
N ARG A 105 -20.03 6.38 -16.84
CA ARG A 105 -18.73 6.07 -17.46
C ARG A 105 -17.61 7.05 -17.11
N ILE A 106 -17.95 8.30 -16.80
CA ILE A 106 -16.97 9.29 -16.34
C ILE A 106 -16.60 8.98 -14.89
N PHE A 107 -17.60 8.69 -14.06
CA PHE A 107 -17.36 8.33 -12.65
C PHE A 107 -16.56 7.03 -12.48
N GLU A 108 -16.61 6.10 -13.44
CA GLU A 108 -15.79 4.86 -13.43
C GLU A 108 -14.30 5.10 -13.19
N TRP A 109 -13.74 6.17 -13.77
CA TRP A 109 -12.33 6.52 -13.60
C TRP A 109 -12.17 7.78 -12.75
N ALA A 110 -13.10 8.73 -12.82
CA ALA A 110 -12.99 9.97 -12.07
C ALA A 110 -12.99 9.74 -10.54
N LEU A 111 -13.74 8.73 -10.05
CA LEU A 111 -13.74 8.36 -8.63
C LEU A 111 -12.39 7.86 -8.11
N LEU A 112 -11.43 7.57 -8.99
CA LEU A 112 -10.04 7.23 -8.62
C LEU A 112 -9.16 8.48 -8.43
N LEU A 113 -9.56 9.65 -8.95
CA LEU A 113 -8.76 10.87 -8.91
C LEU A 113 -8.35 11.34 -7.51
N PRO A 114 -9.19 11.23 -6.46
CA PRO A 114 -8.77 11.62 -5.11
C PRO A 114 -7.54 10.87 -4.59
N LEU A 115 -7.22 9.68 -5.13
CA LEU A 115 -6.01 8.95 -4.78
C LEU A 115 -4.72 9.68 -5.18
N ALA A 116 -4.80 10.63 -6.13
CA ALA A 116 -3.69 11.47 -6.53
C ALA A 116 -3.43 12.63 -5.54
N ALA A 117 -4.40 12.97 -4.68
CA ALA A 117 -4.30 14.09 -3.75
C ALA A 117 -3.86 13.60 -2.36
N PRO A 118 -2.69 14.04 -1.83
CA PRO A 118 -2.27 13.66 -0.48
C PRO A 118 -3.24 14.21 0.58
N ALA A 119 -3.58 13.40 1.57
CA ALA A 119 -4.54 13.79 2.62
C ALA A 119 -4.10 15.02 3.43
N TYR A 120 -2.79 15.17 3.68
CA TYR A 120 -2.28 16.34 4.37
C TYR A 120 -2.47 17.63 3.54
N VAL A 121 -2.39 17.55 2.20
CA VAL A 121 -2.63 18.69 1.33
C VAL A 121 -4.11 19.09 1.41
N LEU A 122 -5.02 18.13 1.39
CA LEU A 122 -6.44 18.40 1.66
C LEU A 122 -6.62 19.07 3.02
N ALA A 123 -5.94 18.58 4.06
CA ALA A 123 -6.00 19.15 5.40
C ALA A 123 -5.61 20.65 5.42
N TYR A 124 -4.53 21.01 4.74
CA TYR A 124 -4.11 22.41 4.56
C TYR A 124 -5.17 23.22 3.82
N THR A 125 -5.60 22.74 2.65
CA THR A 125 -6.55 23.44 1.79
C THR A 125 -7.91 23.64 2.46
N TYR A 126 -8.43 22.62 3.14
CA TYR A 126 -9.69 22.72 3.87
C TYR A 126 -9.59 23.57 5.12
N THR A 127 -8.43 23.62 5.77
CA THR A 127 -8.23 24.56 6.88
C THR A 127 -8.26 25.99 6.36
N ASP A 128 -7.49 26.31 5.33
CA ASP A 128 -7.54 27.65 4.71
C ASP A 128 -8.96 28.05 4.28
N PHE A 129 -9.71 27.11 3.70
CA PHE A 129 -11.05 27.37 3.19
C PHE A 129 -12.13 27.49 4.27
N LEU A 130 -12.06 26.67 5.33
CA LEU A 130 -13.09 26.54 6.36
C LEU A 130 -12.74 27.18 7.70
N ASP A 131 -11.52 27.66 7.93
CA ASP A 131 -11.16 28.35 9.18
C ASP A 131 -11.91 29.68 9.30
N TYR A 132 -11.83 30.31 10.47
CA TYR A 132 -12.58 31.54 10.75
C TYR A 132 -12.30 32.66 9.75
N ALA A 133 -11.04 32.86 9.36
CA ALA A 133 -10.64 33.81 8.32
C ALA A 133 -10.80 33.26 6.89
N GLY A 134 -11.22 32.01 6.76
CA GLY A 134 -11.44 31.35 5.49
C GLY A 134 -12.63 31.92 4.73
N ARG A 135 -12.68 31.61 3.43
CA ARG A 135 -13.66 32.16 2.50
C ARG A 135 -15.10 31.80 2.88
N VAL A 136 -15.35 30.55 3.29
CA VAL A 136 -16.71 30.08 3.66
C VAL A 136 -17.25 30.85 4.85
N GLN A 137 -16.48 30.94 5.93
CA GLN A 137 -16.94 31.61 7.13
C GLN A 137 -17.05 33.13 6.95
N THR A 138 -16.17 33.72 6.14
CA THR A 138 -16.21 35.16 5.82
C THR A 138 -17.47 35.50 5.01
N GLU A 139 -17.76 34.75 3.95
CA GLU A 139 -18.98 34.95 3.13
C GLU A 139 -20.27 34.75 3.96
N LEU A 140 -20.29 33.77 4.88
CA LEU A 140 -21.42 33.58 5.81
C LEU A 140 -21.62 34.78 6.73
N ARG A 141 -20.54 35.31 7.31
CA ARG A 141 -20.61 36.50 8.19
C ARG A 141 -21.08 37.74 7.44
N GLU A 142 -20.61 37.93 6.21
CA GLU A 142 -21.05 39.04 5.36
C GLU A 142 -22.53 38.91 4.97
N LEU A 143 -23.00 37.70 4.65
CA LEU A 143 -24.38 37.46 4.24
C LEU A 143 -25.39 37.63 5.38
N PHE A 144 -25.05 37.14 6.57
CA PHE A 144 -25.95 37.14 7.74
C PHE A 144 -25.70 38.29 8.72
N GLY A 145 -24.66 39.10 8.50
CA GLY A 145 -24.26 40.17 9.43
C GLY A 145 -23.71 39.66 10.76
N TRP A 146 -23.18 38.43 10.78
CA TRP A 146 -22.67 37.80 12.00
C TRP A 146 -21.26 38.30 12.36
N GLY A 147 -21.05 38.58 13.65
CA GLY A 147 -19.76 38.85 14.25
C GLY A 147 -19.08 37.59 14.80
N TYR A 148 -17.98 37.82 15.52
CA TYR A 148 -17.27 36.74 16.22
C TYR A 148 -18.13 36.21 17.37
N GLY A 149 -18.42 34.90 17.38
CA GLY A 149 -19.17 34.23 18.45
C GLY A 149 -20.69 34.12 18.22
N ASP A 150 -21.21 34.75 17.16
CA ASP A 150 -22.66 34.75 16.87
C ASP A 150 -23.18 33.44 16.27
N TYR A 151 -22.27 32.58 15.78
CA TYR A 151 -22.60 31.27 15.20
C TYR A 151 -21.59 30.21 15.61
N TRP A 152 -22.05 28.97 15.68
CA TRP A 152 -21.18 27.81 15.86
C TRP A 152 -20.77 27.26 14.49
N PHE A 153 -19.48 26.99 14.32
CA PHE A 153 -18.94 26.34 13.12
C PHE A 153 -18.05 25.15 13.52
N PRO A 154 -18.17 23.99 12.83
CA PRO A 154 -17.36 22.82 13.14
C PRO A 154 -15.86 23.09 13.02
N ASN A 155 -15.08 22.76 14.06
CA ASN A 155 -13.63 22.89 14.00
C ASN A 155 -13.04 21.77 13.12
N ILE A 156 -12.48 22.17 11.97
CA ILE A 156 -11.84 21.25 11.01
C ILE A 156 -10.58 20.59 11.57
N ARG A 157 -9.82 21.29 12.45
CA ARG A 157 -8.64 20.76 13.13
C ARG A 157 -9.06 19.91 14.34
N SER A 158 -9.69 18.79 14.05
CA SER A 158 -10.24 17.84 15.02
C SER A 158 -10.10 16.41 14.53
N ILE A 159 -10.37 15.43 15.42
CA ILE A 159 -10.39 14.01 15.04
C ILE A 159 -11.45 13.76 13.95
N GLY A 160 -12.63 14.37 14.07
CA GLY A 160 -13.69 14.26 13.06
C GLY A 160 -13.28 14.86 11.71
N GLY A 161 -12.58 16.00 11.72
CA GLY A 161 -12.01 16.57 10.49
C GLY A 161 -10.94 15.68 9.87
N ALA A 162 -10.04 15.10 10.67
CA ALA A 162 -9.04 14.15 10.18
C ALA A 162 -9.70 12.91 9.56
N ILE A 163 -10.73 12.35 10.20
CA ILE A 163 -11.53 11.25 9.66
C ILE A 163 -12.13 11.65 8.30
N ALA A 164 -12.74 12.82 8.20
CA ALA A 164 -13.35 13.29 6.95
C ALA A 164 -12.33 13.42 5.80
N MET A 165 -11.18 14.06 6.06
CA MET A 165 -10.13 14.23 5.05
C MET A 165 -9.57 12.89 4.57
N LEU A 166 -9.32 11.96 5.51
CA LEU A 166 -8.82 10.63 5.18
C LEU A 166 -9.87 9.81 4.41
N ILE A 167 -11.16 9.89 4.74
CA ILE A 167 -12.22 9.22 3.95
C ILE A 167 -12.20 9.70 2.51
N LEU A 168 -12.16 11.03 2.28
CA LEU A 168 -12.23 11.63 0.96
C LEU A 168 -11.08 11.21 0.04
N VAL A 169 -9.92 10.87 0.60
CA VAL A 169 -8.72 10.46 -0.16
C VAL A 169 -8.59 8.94 -0.24
N LEU A 170 -9.02 8.21 0.79
CA LEU A 170 -8.76 6.77 0.92
C LEU A 170 -9.94 5.88 0.46
N TYR A 171 -11.15 6.42 0.26
CA TYR A 171 -12.26 5.63 -0.30
C TYR A 171 -11.96 4.97 -1.67
N PRO A 172 -11.13 5.54 -2.57
CA PRO A 172 -10.82 4.92 -3.86
C PRO A 172 -10.20 3.52 -3.77
N TYR A 173 -9.46 3.21 -2.68
CA TYR A 173 -8.90 1.87 -2.45
C TYR A 173 -10.00 0.81 -2.31
N VAL A 174 -11.04 1.10 -1.53
CA VAL A 174 -12.20 0.20 -1.36
C VAL A 174 -13.05 0.19 -2.63
N TYR A 175 -13.27 1.36 -3.24
CA TYR A 175 -14.00 1.49 -4.51
C TYR A 175 -13.42 0.58 -5.60
N LEU A 176 -12.10 0.64 -5.83
CA LEU A 176 -11.45 -0.12 -6.90
C LEU A 176 -11.64 -1.63 -6.71
N LEU A 177 -11.34 -2.14 -5.51
CA LEU A 177 -11.43 -3.58 -5.23
C LEU A 177 -12.88 -4.07 -5.19
N ALA A 178 -13.80 -3.28 -4.65
CA ALA A 178 -15.23 -3.60 -4.67
C ALA A 178 -15.76 -3.61 -6.12
N ARG A 179 -15.39 -2.63 -6.94
CA ARG A 179 -15.78 -2.54 -8.35
C ARG A 179 -15.30 -3.74 -9.16
N VAL A 180 -14.03 -4.13 -9.01
CA VAL A 180 -13.50 -5.33 -9.68
C VAL A 180 -14.29 -6.57 -9.26
N ALA A 181 -14.54 -6.74 -7.95
CA ALA A 181 -15.32 -7.87 -7.47
C ALA A 181 -16.77 -7.88 -8.01
N PHE A 182 -17.42 -6.74 -8.11
CA PHE A 182 -18.76 -6.64 -8.70
C PHE A 182 -18.77 -6.92 -10.21
N LEU A 183 -17.74 -6.49 -10.95
CA LEU A 183 -17.60 -6.79 -12.38
C LEU A 183 -17.30 -8.27 -12.66
N GLU A 184 -16.54 -8.91 -11.78
CA GLU A 184 -16.19 -10.33 -11.88
C GLU A 184 -17.33 -11.26 -11.44
N GLN A 185 -18.35 -10.76 -10.74
CA GLN A 185 -19.53 -11.56 -10.39
C GLN A 185 -20.29 -11.98 -11.66
N SER A 186 -20.69 -13.25 -11.72
CA SER A 186 -21.43 -13.74 -12.89
C SER A 186 -22.84 -13.15 -12.90
N GLY A 187 -23.22 -12.52 -14.02
CA GLY A 187 -24.57 -11.99 -14.21
C GLY A 187 -25.67 -13.03 -13.94
N VAL A 188 -25.38 -14.32 -14.16
CA VAL A 188 -26.25 -15.46 -13.87
C VAL A 188 -26.66 -15.54 -12.40
N THR A 189 -25.75 -15.28 -11.45
CA THR A 189 -26.10 -15.32 -10.01
C THR A 189 -27.05 -14.20 -9.61
N LEU A 190 -26.86 -13.02 -10.17
CA LEU A 190 -27.74 -11.87 -9.94
C LEU A 190 -29.08 -12.05 -10.65
N GLU A 191 -29.10 -12.56 -11.88
CA GLU A 191 -30.33 -12.92 -12.60
C GLU A 191 -31.14 -13.99 -11.85
N ALA A 192 -30.50 -15.05 -11.35
CA ALA A 192 -31.16 -16.07 -10.54
C ALA A 192 -31.78 -15.48 -9.28
N SER A 193 -31.09 -14.54 -8.60
CA SER A 193 -31.66 -13.83 -7.45
C SER A 193 -32.93 -13.06 -7.81
N ARG A 194 -32.95 -12.43 -9.00
CA ARG A 194 -34.12 -11.69 -9.52
C ARG A 194 -35.27 -12.62 -9.89
N SER A 195 -34.99 -13.77 -10.50
CA SER A 195 -36.00 -14.80 -10.79
C SER A 195 -36.66 -15.35 -9.52
N LEU A 196 -35.94 -15.35 -8.40
CA LEU A 196 -36.47 -15.69 -7.07
C LEU A 196 -37.21 -14.53 -6.37
N GLY A 197 -37.48 -13.43 -7.08
CA GLY A 197 -38.22 -12.28 -6.56
C GLY A 197 -37.40 -11.30 -5.70
N CYS A 198 -36.06 -11.40 -5.71
CA CYS A 198 -35.23 -10.40 -5.03
C CYS A 198 -35.18 -9.10 -5.82
N GLY A 199 -35.62 -7.99 -5.20
CA GLY A 199 -35.39 -6.65 -5.69
C GLY A 199 -33.91 -6.21 -5.57
N PRO A 200 -33.52 -5.07 -6.17
CA PRO A 200 -32.11 -4.64 -6.26
C PRO A 200 -31.40 -4.55 -4.90
N TRP A 201 -32.07 -3.97 -3.89
CA TRP A 201 -31.52 -3.84 -2.54
C TRP A 201 -31.36 -5.19 -1.83
N ARG A 202 -32.33 -6.10 -2.02
CA ARG A 202 -32.24 -7.45 -1.44
C ARG A 202 -31.09 -8.21 -2.09
N SER A 203 -31.01 -8.23 -3.43
CA SER A 203 -29.90 -8.84 -4.17
C SER A 203 -28.54 -8.26 -3.76
N PHE A 204 -28.46 -6.95 -3.51
CA PHE A 204 -27.24 -6.32 -3.00
C PHE A 204 -26.79 -6.92 -1.66
N PHE A 205 -27.65 -6.86 -0.63
CA PHE A 205 -27.27 -7.30 0.72
C PHE A 205 -27.15 -8.82 0.85
N THR A 206 -27.92 -9.61 0.10
CA THR A 206 -27.94 -11.08 0.26
C THR A 206 -27.02 -11.81 -0.70
N VAL A 207 -26.66 -11.23 -1.84
CA VAL A 207 -25.84 -11.91 -2.87
C VAL A 207 -24.57 -11.13 -3.16
N ALA A 208 -24.69 -9.91 -3.66
CA ALA A 208 -23.53 -9.18 -4.19
C ALA A 208 -22.51 -8.80 -3.10
N LEU A 209 -22.99 -8.26 -1.98
CA LEU A 209 -22.13 -7.80 -0.88
C LEU A 209 -21.40 -8.96 -0.19
N PRO A 210 -22.06 -10.09 0.16
CA PRO A 210 -21.36 -11.26 0.70
C PRO A 210 -20.29 -11.84 -0.25
N LEU A 211 -20.57 -11.88 -1.56
CA LEU A 211 -19.61 -12.36 -2.57
C LEU A 211 -18.44 -11.38 -2.76
N ALA A 212 -18.67 -10.06 -2.65
CA ALA A 212 -17.64 -9.04 -2.76
C ALA A 212 -16.84 -8.84 -1.45
N ARG A 213 -17.32 -9.35 -0.31
CA ARG A 213 -16.71 -9.17 1.02
C ARG A 213 -15.19 -9.42 1.05
N PRO A 214 -14.61 -10.46 0.42
CA PRO A 214 -13.17 -10.70 0.49
C PRO A 214 -12.35 -9.58 -0.14
N ALA A 215 -12.83 -9.01 -1.25
CA ALA A 215 -12.17 -7.88 -1.92
C ALA A 215 -12.37 -6.58 -1.14
N ILE A 216 -13.57 -6.35 -0.59
CA ILE A 216 -13.88 -5.20 0.25
C ILE A 216 -13.00 -5.20 1.51
N VAL A 217 -12.84 -6.35 2.17
CA VAL A 217 -11.98 -6.49 3.36
C VAL A 217 -10.51 -6.26 3.02
N ALA A 218 -10.03 -6.70 1.85
CA ALA A 218 -8.68 -6.40 1.38
C ALA A 218 -8.48 -4.89 1.19
N GLY A 219 -9.45 -4.19 0.58
CA GLY A 219 -9.40 -2.74 0.41
C GLY A 219 -9.46 -2.01 1.74
N LEU A 220 -10.31 -2.46 2.66
CA LEU A 220 -10.40 -1.91 4.00
C LEU A 220 -9.08 -2.06 4.76
N ALA A 221 -8.42 -3.21 4.67
CA ALA A 221 -7.12 -3.42 5.32
C ALA A 221 -6.03 -2.47 4.79
N LEU A 222 -6.01 -2.21 3.48
CA LEU A 222 -5.12 -1.20 2.89
C LEU A 222 -5.43 0.20 3.45
N VAL A 223 -6.70 0.59 3.52
CA VAL A 223 -7.10 1.87 4.12
C VAL A 223 -6.70 1.97 5.59
N MET A 224 -6.84 0.90 6.37
CA MET A 224 -6.41 0.88 7.77
C MET A 224 -4.90 1.07 7.92
N MET A 225 -4.11 0.44 7.04
CA MET A 225 -2.66 0.63 7.01
C MET A 225 -2.28 2.07 6.63
N GLU A 226 -2.92 2.64 5.62
CA GLU A 226 -2.68 4.05 5.23
C GLU A 226 -3.13 5.04 6.31
N THR A 227 -4.24 4.77 6.99
CA THR A 227 -4.75 5.60 8.11
C THR A 227 -3.78 5.62 9.27
N LEU A 228 -3.22 4.45 9.65
CA LEU A 228 -2.20 4.37 10.69
C LEU A 228 -0.88 4.99 10.26
N ASN A 229 -0.57 4.94 8.96
CA ASN A 229 0.64 5.52 8.39
C ASN A 229 0.56 7.05 8.22
N ASP A 230 -0.64 7.64 8.24
CA ASP A 230 -0.79 9.08 8.09
C ASP A 230 -0.12 9.83 9.25
N PHE A 231 0.81 10.71 8.88
CA PHE A 231 1.48 11.62 9.79
C PHE A 231 1.04 13.07 9.53
N GLY A 232 1.02 13.50 8.26
CA GLY A 232 0.84 14.90 7.91
C GLY A 232 -0.53 15.46 8.28
N THR A 233 -1.61 14.73 8.00
CA THR A 233 -2.99 15.19 8.29
C THR A 233 -3.20 15.30 9.80
N VAL A 234 -2.88 14.22 10.51
CA VAL A 234 -3.08 14.14 11.97
C VAL A 234 -2.16 15.08 12.74
N GLN A 235 -0.91 15.26 12.30
CA GLN A 235 0.01 16.23 12.90
C GLN A 235 -0.50 17.65 12.71
N TYR A 236 -0.92 18.01 11.50
CA TYR A 236 -1.39 19.36 11.19
C TYR A 236 -2.67 19.72 11.96
N PHE A 237 -3.58 18.76 12.14
CA PHE A 237 -4.78 18.94 12.95
C PHE A 237 -4.56 18.80 14.45
N GLY A 238 -3.32 18.53 14.89
CA GLY A 238 -2.98 18.37 16.31
C GLY A 238 -3.55 17.08 16.93
N VAL A 239 -3.94 16.10 16.12
CA VAL A 239 -4.47 14.82 16.57
C VAL A 239 -3.33 13.90 16.99
N GLU A 240 -3.37 13.47 18.24
CA GLU A 240 -2.32 12.65 18.84
C GLU A 240 -2.54 11.17 18.54
N THR A 241 -1.89 10.66 17.50
CA THR A 241 -1.90 9.24 17.10
C THR A 241 -0.57 8.56 17.43
N PHE A 242 -0.52 7.23 17.30
CA PHE A 242 0.72 6.45 17.42
C PHE A 242 1.84 7.00 16.52
N THR A 243 1.50 7.36 15.28
CA THR A 243 2.47 7.88 14.31
C THR A 243 3.01 9.24 14.74
N THR A 244 2.17 10.16 15.22
CA THR A 244 2.67 11.42 15.80
C THR A 244 3.48 11.21 17.07
N GLY A 245 3.10 10.21 17.88
CA GLY A 245 3.80 9.83 19.11
C GLY A 245 5.23 9.37 18.85
N ILE A 246 5.46 8.54 17.83
CA ILE A 246 6.80 8.10 17.43
C ILE A 246 7.70 9.32 17.11
N TYR A 247 7.21 10.27 16.31
CA TYR A 247 7.97 11.48 15.97
C TYR A 247 8.18 12.40 17.18
N ARG A 248 7.17 12.58 18.04
CA ARG A 248 7.28 13.41 19.25
C ARG A 248 8.30 12.83 20.24
N THR A 249 8.27 11.53 20.49
CA THR A 249 9.23 10.88 21.38
C THR A 249 10.64 10.94 20.78
N TRP A 250 10.78 10.77 19.47
CA TRP A 250 12.09 10.82 18.83
C TRP A 250 12.67 12.24 18.75
N PHE A 251 11.99 13.16 18.07
CA PHE A 251 12.51 14.50 17.78
C PHE A 251 12.21 15.51 18.88
N GLY A 252 11.06 15.37 19.57
CA GLY A 252 10.66 16.28 20.63
C GLY A 252 11.38 16.00 21.95
N LEU A 253 11.43 14.73 22.37
CA LEU A 253 12.09 14.33 23.63
C LEU A 253 13.55 13.89 23.43
N GLY A 254 14.00 13.65 22.20
CA GLY A 254 15.33 13.09 21.93
C GLY A 254 15.45 11.59 22.21
N GLU A 255 14.36 10.92 22.57
CA GLU A 255 14.33 9.55 23.07
C GLU A 255 14.17 8.52 21.95
N ARG A 256 15.31 8.12 21.36
CA ARG A 256 15.36 7.17 20.24
C ARG A 256 14.87 5.77 20.61
N ALA A 257 15.17 5.31 21.82
CA ALA A 257 14.77 3.99 22.30
C ALA A 257 13.26 3.90 22.51
N GLY A 258 12.66 4.89 23.18
CA GLY A 258 11.21 4.97 23.37
C GLY A 258 10.45 5.08 22.04
N ALA A 259 10.98 5.86 21.08
CA ALA A 259 10.41 5.93 19.74
C ALA A 259 10.47 4.60 18.98
N ALA A 260 11.57 3.85 19.09
CA ALA A 260 11.71 2.52 18.51
C ALA A 260 10.75 1.50 19.10
N GLN A 261 10.46 1.59 20.40
CA GLN A 261 9.44 0.76 21.05
C GLN A 261 8.04 1.09 20.57
N LEU A 262 7.66 2.37 20.53
CA LEU A 262 6.36 2.79 19.98
C LEU A 262 6.20 2.32 18.52
N ALA A 263 7.25 2.45 17.72
CA ALA A 263 7.29 1.94 16.35
C ALA A 263 7.12 0.42 16.28
N ALA A 264 7.70 -0.32 17.24
CA ALA A 264 7.57 -1.76 17.30
C ALA A 264 6.16 -2.22 17.67
N PHE A 265 5.49 -1.56 18.64
CA PHE A 265 4.10 -1.85 18.95
C PHE A 265 3.16 -1.55 17.78
N LEU A 266 3.36 -0.43 17.09
CA LEU A 266 2.61 -0.11 15.86
C LEU A 266 2.83 -1.17 14.78
N LEU A 267 4.07 -1.59 14.58
CA LEU A 267 4.42 -2.63 13.61
C LEU A 267 3.78 -3.98 13.96
N LEU A 268 3.81 -4.40 15.22
CA LEU A 268 3.16 -5.61 15.70
C LEU A 268 1.65 -5.57 15.46
N PHE A 269 1.01 -4.43 15.74
CA PHE A 269 -0.41 -4.23 15.48
C PHE A 269 -0.75 -4.33 13.98
N ILE A 270 0.08 -3.76 13.11
CA ILE A 270 -0.12 -3.85 11.66
C ILE A 270 0.10 -5.28 11.16
N LEU A 271 1.13 -5.99 11.64
CA LEU A 271 1.33 -7.40 11.32
C LEU A 271 0.11 -8.23 11.75
N TRP A 272 -0.46 -7.95 12.91
CA TRP A 272 -1.71 -8.58 13.35
C TRP A 272 -2.89 -8.28 12.42
N LEU A 273 -3.06 -7.03 11.97
CA LEU A 273 -4.10 -6.66 10.98
C LEU A 273 -3.91 -7.40 9.64
N ILE A 274 -2.68 -7.51 9.14
CA ILE A 274 -2.37 -8.27 7.92
C ILE A 274 -2.71 -9.76 8.09
N LEU A 275 -2.39 -10.34 9.25
CA LEU A 275 -2.70 -11.75 9.53
C LEU A 275 -4.21 -11.99 9.59
N LEU A 276 -4.96 -11.10 10.24
CA LEU A 276 -6.41 -11.15 10.28
C LEU A 276 -7.02 -11.05 8.87
N GLU A 277 -6.54 -10.12 8.06
CA GLU A 277 -7.03 -9.95 6.69
C GLU A 277 -6.71 -11.18 5.82
N ARG A 278 -5.49 -11.74 5.92
CA ARG A 278 -5.11 -12.95 5.19
C ARG A 278 -5.95 -14.15 5.61
N TRP A 279 -6.24 -14.28 6.90
CA TRP A 279 -7.09 -15.34 7.44
C TRP A 279 -8.53 -15.20 6.92
N SER A 280 -9.08 -13.98 6.91
CA SER A 280 -10.42 -13.70 6.37
C SER A 280 -10.56 -14.11 4.90
N ARG A 281 -9.54 -13.86 4.06
CA ARG A 281 -9.57 -14.24 2.64
C ARG A 281 -9.47 -15.74 2.40
N ARG A 282 -8.77 -16.50 3.25
CA ARG A 282 -8.57 -17.95 3.07
C ARG A 282 -9.89 -18.73 3.07
N GLN A 283 -10.91 -18.23 3.76
CA GLN A 283 -12.21 -18.90 3.84
C GLN A 283 -13.14 -18.62 2.64
N ALA A 284 -12.75 -17.73 1.72
CA ALA A 284 -13.63 -17.22 0.68
C ALA A 284 -13.18 -17.57 -0.75
N ARG A 285 -12.53 -18.73 -0.96
CA ARG A 285 -12.21 -19.24 -2.30
C ARG A 285 -13.49 -19.73 -2.99
N TYR A 286 -14.25 -18.80 -3.54
CA TYR A 286 -15.35 -19.12 -4.44
C TYR A 286 -14.76 -19.49 -5.81
N TYR A 287 -14.99 -20.73 -6.25
CA TYR A 287 -14.60 -21.16 -7.58
C TYR A 287 -15.55 -20.53 -8.59
N GLN A 288 -15.04 -19.62 -9.42
CA GLN A 288 -15.80 -19.14 -10.57
C GLN A 288 -15.83 -20.25 -11.62
N SER A 289 -17.03 -20.68 -12.01
CA SER A 289 -17.19 -21.45 -13.25
C SER A 289 -16.82 -20.55 -14.42
N THR A 290 -15.85 -21.01 -15.22
CA THR A 290 -15.33 -20.41 -16.45
C THR A 290 -16.38 -20.37 -17.58
N GLY A 291 -17.59 -19.88 -17.27
CA GLY A 291 -18.70 -19.72 -18.21
C GLY A 291 -18.72 -18.30 -18.75
N THR A 292 -18.92 -18.19 -20.06
CA THR A 292 -19.05 -16.97 -20.87
C THR A 292 -19.53 -15.75 -20.07
N GLN A 293 -18.67 -14.74 -19.93
CA GLN A 293 -19.02 -13.42 -19.37
C GLN A 293 -20.15 -12.81 -20.21
N ARG A 294 -21.40 -13.06 -19.83
CA ARG A 294 -22.53 -12.31 -20.35
C ARG A 294 -22.50 -10.94 -19.67
N GLN A 295 -22.45 -9.87 -20.46
CA GLN A 295 -22.53 -8.50 -19.94
C GLN A 295 -23.78 -8.38 -19.05
N MET A 296 -23.57 -7.98 -17.80
CA MET A 296 -24.65 -7.80 -16.83
C MET A 296 -25.62 -6.73 -17.32
N ALA A 297 -26.92 -7.03 -17.29
CA ALA A 297 -27.94 -6.03 -17.55
C ALA A 297 -28.01 -5.04 -16.36
N SER A 298 -27.49 -3.83 -16.56
CA SER A 298 -27.53 -2.75 -15.57
C SER A 298 -28.97 -2.40 -15.18
N TYR A 299 -29.21 -2.08 -13.91
CA TYR A 299 -30.47 -1.51 -13.45
C TYR A 299 -30.70 -0.13 -14.10
N GLN A 300 -31.85 0.04 -14.76
CA GLN A 300 -32.29 1.34 -15.25
C GLN A 300 -32.91 2.12 -14.11
N LEU A 301 -32.31 3.26 -13.76
CA LEU A 301 -32.79 4.13 -12.70
C LEU A 301 -33.79 5.14 -13.25
N GLY A 302 -34.87 5.41 -12.51
CA GLY A 302 -35.74 6.55 -12.80
C GLY A 302 -35.01 7.88 -12.57
N LEU A 303 -35.55 9.00 -13.06
CA LEU A 303 -34.90 10.32 -13.01
C LEU A 303 -34.38 10.70 -11.61
N LEU A 304 -35.22 10.57 -10.57
CA LEU A 304 -34.87 10.93 -9.20
C LEU A 304 -33.77 10.03 -8.62
N GLN A 305 -33.82 8.73 -8.94
CA GLN A 305 -32.82 7.75 -8.51
C GLN A 305 -31.50 7.96 -9.24
N ALA A 306 -31.55 8.33 -10.53
CA ALA A 306 -30.38 8.67 -11.33
C ALA A 306 -29.69 9.94 -10.81
N LEU A 307 -30.46 10.96 -10.40
CA LEU A 307 -29.92 12.14 -9.73
C LEU A 307 -29.28 11.80 -8.38
N GLY A 308 -29.92 10.96 -7.57
CA GLY A 308 -29.32 10.49 -6.32
C GLY A 308 -28.01 9.75 -6.54
N ALA A 309 -27.96 8.86 -7.54
CA ALA A 309 -26.74 8.13 -7.91
C ALA A 309 -25.63 9.08 -8.40
N TRP A 310 -26.00 10.08 -9.20
CA TRP A 310 -25.09 11.11 -9.68
C TRP A 310 -24.47 11.90 -8.53
N TRP A 311 -25.29 12.43 -7.61
CA TRP A 311 -24.79 13.18 -6.45
C TRP A 311 -23.95 12.31 -5.50
N SER A 312 -24.32 11.05 -5.32
CA SER A 312 -23.57 10.11 -4.49
C SER A 312 -22.16 9.85 -5.04
N CYS A 313 -21.97 9.91 -6.37
CA CYS A 313 -20.66 9.79 -7.00
C CYS A 313 -19.94 11.15 -7.11
N PHE A 314 -20.69 12.24 -7.33
CA PHE A 314 -20.13 13.56 -7.50
C PHE A 314 -19.58 14.15 -6.20
N ILE A 315 -20.28 13.99 -5.06
CA ILE A 315 -19.87 14.60 -3.79
C ILE A 315 -18.47 14.14 -3.34
N PRO A 316 -18.16 12.82 -3.28
CA PRO A 316 -16.82 12.36 -2.90
C PRO A 316 -15.73 12.85 -3.87
N LEU A 317 -16.01 12.86 -5.17
CA LEU A 317 -15.08 13.37 -6.19
C LEU A 317 -14.85 14.89 -6.03
N PHE A 318 -15.92 15.64 -5.82
CA PHE A 318 -15.87 17.08 -5.70
C PHE A 318 -15.08 17.50 -4.45
N LEU A 319 -15.43 16.92 -3.30
CA LEU A 319 -14.76 17.22 -2.03
C LEU A 319 -13.33 16.63 -1.97
N GLY A 320 -13.13 15.42 -2.47
CA GLY A 320 -11.83 14.75 -2.41
C GLY A 320 -10.80 15.25 -3.41
N PHE A 321 -11.22 15.88 -4.51
CA PHE A 321 -10.30 16.28 -5.58
C PHE A 321 -10.61 17.63 -6.21
N LEU A 322 -11.83 17.84 -6.75
CA LEU A 322 -12.10 19.03 -7.58
C LEU A 322 -12.01 20.34 -6.78
N LEU A 323 -12.63 20.41 -5.60
CA LEU A 323 -12.61 21.59 -4.75
C LEU A 323 -11.18 21.90 -4.26
N PRO A 324 -10.42 20.94 -3.69
CA PRO A 324 -9.01 21.17 -3.34
C PRO A 324 -8.15 21.62 -4.53
N ALA A 325 -8.34 21.02 -5.71
CA ALA A 325 -7.59 21.37 -6.91
C ALA A 325 -7.88 22.81 -7.36
N VAL A 326 -9.13 23.26 -7.31
CA VAL A 326 -9.50 24.65 -7.63
C VAL A 326 -8.88 25.63 -6.65
N ILE A 327 -8.94 25.35 -5.35
CA ILE A 327 -8.35 26.23 -4.33
C ILE A 327 -6.82 26.32 -4.51
N LEU A 328 -6.14 25.19 -4.69
CA LEU A 328 -4.70 25.17 -4.91
C LEU A 328 -4.30 25.88 -6.21
N LEU A 329 -5.11 25.75 -7.27
CA LEU A 329 -4.89 26.46 -8.52
C LEU A 329 -5.02 27.97 -8.31
N GLU A 330 -6.06 28.41 -7.59
CA GLU A 330 -6.26 29.82 -7.25
C GLU A 330 -5.06 30.38 -6.44
N MET A 331 -4.61 29.64 -5.41
CA MET A 331 -3.44 30.00 -4.62
C MET A 331 -2.16 30.07 -5.47
N THR A 332 -1.99 29.13 -6.40
CA THR A 332 -0.84 29.08 -7.30
C THR A 332 -0.82 30.27 -8.25
N ILE A 333 -1.97 30.63 -8.83
CA ILE A 333 -2.09 31.77 -9.75
C ILE A 333 -1.82 33.08 -8.99
N LYS A 334 -2.40 33.26 -7.80
CA LYS A 334 -2.19 34.47 -6.99
C LYS A 334 -0.73 34.67 -6.55
N ASN A 335 -0.01 33.57 -6.35
CA ASN A 335 1.37 33.60 -5.82
C ASN A 335 2.40 33.12 -6.85
N ALA A 336 2.10 33.18 -8.17
CA ALA A 336 2.89 32.53 -9.20
C ALA A 336 4.39 32.90 -9.20
N THR A 337 4.72 34.16 -8.91
CA THR A 337 6.10 34.65 -8.84
C THR A 337 6.90 34.05 -7.69
N ILE A 338 6.24 33.70 -6.59
CA ILE A 338 6.85 33.08 -5.40
C ILE A 338 6.85 31.56 -5.56
N THR A 339 5.77 30.99 -6.10
CA THR A 339 5.58 29.55 -6.25
C THR A 339 6.54 28.93 -7.27
N PHE A 340 6.84 29.63 -8.37
CA PHE A 340 7.73 29.13 -9.43
C PHE A 340 9.13 29.75 -9.38
N ASP A 341 9.70 29.92 -8.19
CA ASP A 341 11.11 30.32 -8.04
C ASP A 341 12.08 29.13 -8.26
N ASP A 342 13.39 29.40 -8.20
CA ASP A 342 14.43 28.38 -8.40
C ASP A 342 14.38 27.21 -7.38
N ARG A 343 13.86 27.44 -6.16
CA ARG A 343 13.67 26.42 -5.13
C ARG A 343 12.60 25.41 -5.55
N PHE A 344 11.53 25.83 -6.22
CA PHE A 344 10.51 24.91 -6.73
C PHE A 344 11.14 23.89 -7.69
N TRP A 345 11.92 24.37 -8.65
CA TRP A 345 12.63 23.50 -9.60
C TRP A 345 13.65 22.61 -8.89
N GLY A 346 14.32 23.11 -7.86
CA GLY A 346 15.18 22.31 -6.97
C GLY A 346 14.42 21.15 -6.30
N PHE A 347 13.27 21.42 -5.68
CA PHE A 347 12.45 20.40 -5.02
C PHE A 347 11.86 19.39 -6.01
N ALA A 348 11.39 19.87 -7.17
CA ALA A 348 10.85 19.02 -8.23
C ALA A 348 11.95 18.09 -8.78
N LYS A 349 13.15 18.62 -9.05
CA LYS A 349 14.30 17.84 -9.53
C LYS A 349 14.73 16.79 -8.50
N ASN A 350 14.85 17.15 -7.22
CA ASN A 350 15.23 16.21 -6.17
C ASN A 350 14.21 15.07 -6.05
N SER A 351 12.91 15.41 -6.01
CA SER A 351 11.83 14.42 -5.95
C SER A 351 11.85 13.48 -7.16
N PHE A 352 12.03 14.04 -8.35
CA PHE A 352 12.11 13.27 -9.60
C PHE A 352 13.32 12.34 -9.63
N ILE A 353 14.51 12.82 -9.26
CA ILE A 353 15.73 12.00 -9.21
C ILE A 353 15.54 10.81 -8.26
N LEU A 354 15.02 11.06 -7.07
CA LEU A 354 14.81 9.99 -6.08
C LEU A 354 13.78 8.96 -6.57
N ALA A 355 12.69 9.42 -7.18
CA ALA A 355 11.66 8.53 -7.74
C ALA A 355 12.22 7.65 -8.86
N VAL A 356 12.96 8.23 -9.81
CA VAL A 356 13.55 7.49 -10.94
C VAL A 356 14.58 6.47 -10.47
N ILE A 357 15.51 6.87 -9.60
CA ILE A 357 16.54 5.95 -9.07
C ILE A 357 15.88 4.78 -8.34
N THR A 358 14.91 5.07 -7.48
CA THR A 358 14.21 4.04 -6.71
C THR A 358 13.41 3.11 -7.61
N ALA A 359 12.69 3.63 -8.61
CA ALA A 359 11.91 2.82 -9.54
C ALA A 359 12.80 1.84 -10.32
N ILE A 360 13.90 2.33 -10.88
CA ILE A 360 14.85 1.47 -11.62
C ILE A 360 15.40 0.37 -10.72
N LEU A 361 15.89 0.73 -9.53
CA LEU A 361 16.42 -0.25 -8.58
C LEU A 361 15.34 -1.23 -8.09
N GLY A 362 14.13 -0.74 -7.84
CA GLY A 362 12.98 -1.53 -7.42
C GLY A 362 12.60 -2.58 -8.45
N VAL A 363 12.50 -2.21 -9.73
CA VAL A 363 12.22 -3.13 -10.84
C VAL A 363 13.33 -4.16 -11.01
N VAL A 364 14.61 -3.75 -10.94
CA VAL A 364 15.74 -4.68 -11.04
C VAL A 364 15.72 -5.70 -9.90
N ILE A 365 15.54 -5.24 -8.66
CA ILE A 365 15.47 -6.12 -7.48
C ILE A 365 14.25 -7.04 -7.56
N ALA A 366 13.08 -6.50 -7.91
CA ALA A 366 11.85 -7.26 -8.11
C ALA A 366 12.01 -8.36 -9.17
N LEU A 367 12.65 -8.06 -10.30
CA LEU A 367 12.94 -9.02 -11.36
C LEU A 367 13.85 -10.15 -10.87
N VAL A 368 14.90 -9.81 -10.12
CA VAL A 368 15.80 -10.81 -9.54
C VAL A 368 15.05 -11.73 -8.58
N MET A 369 14.22 -11.17 -7.71
CA MET A 369 13.45 -11.91 -6.72
C MET A 369 12.37 -12.81 -7.36
N ALA A 370 11.59 -12.26 -8.29
CA ALA A 370 10.52 -12.98 -8.95
C ALA A 370 11.07 -14.10 -9.85
N TYR A 371 12.16 -13.84 -10.59
CA TYR A 371 12.81 -14.87 -11.39
C TYR A 371 13.48 -15.94 -10.52
N GLY A 372 14.11 -15.55 -9.40
CA GLY A 372 14.64 -16.49 -8.42
C GLY A 372 13.56 -17.42 -7.86
N LEU A 373 12.39 -16.87 -7.52
CA LEU A 373 11.23 -17.64 -7.06
C LEU A 373 10.72 -18.62 -8.12
N ARG A 374 10.66 -18.19 -9.39
CA ARG A 374 10.29 -19.03 -10.54
C ARG A 374 11.24 -20.21 -10.72
N LEU A 375 12.56 -19.96 -10.62
CA LEU A 375 13.58 -20.99 -10.79
C LEU A 375 13.54 -22.04 -9.66
N ARG A 376 13.29 -21.60 -8.42
CA ARG A 376 13.28 -22.49 -7.24
C ARG A 376 12.14 -22.14 -6.29
N PRO A 377 10.92 -22.64 -6.54
CA PRO A 377 9.74 -22.36 -5.70
C PRO A 377 9.75 -23.18 -4.39
N LYS A 378 10.88 -23.22 -3.67
CA LYS A 378 11.01 -23.87 -2.36
C LYS A 378 10.42 -22.98 -1.26
N MET A 379 10.10 -23.58 -0.12
CA MET A 379 9.52 -22.86 1.04
C MET A 379 10.41 -21.69 1.50
N LEU A 380 11.72 -21.90 1.60
CA LEU A 380 12.67 -20.84 1.99
C LEU A 380 12.63 -19.64 1.05
N MET A 381 12.59 -19.88 -0.27
CA MET A 381 12.52 -18.82 -1.29
C MET A 381 11.21 -18.05 -1.21
N ARG A 382 10.08 -18.77 -1.08
CA ARG A 382 8.76 -18.16 -0.88
C ARG A 382 8.73 -17.27 0.36
N PHE A 383 9.31 -17.74 1.46
CA PHE A 383 9.37 -17.00 2.71
C PHE A 383 10.24 -15.74 2.60
N ALA A 384 11.44 -15.85 2.00
CA ALA A 384 12.34 -14.72 1.79
C ALA A 384 11.69 -13.62 0.95
N VAL A 385 11.07 -14.00 -0.17
CA VAL A 385 10.36 -13.07 -1.04
C VAL A 385 9.16 -12.45 -0.32
N GLN A 386 8.41 -13.25 0.43
CA GLN A 386 7.25 -12.77 1.17
C GLN A 386 7.62 -11.78 2.28
N ILE A 387 8.75 -11.96 2.96
CA ILE A 387 9.26 -10.99 3.94
C ILE A 387 9.63 -9.68 3.23
N ALA A 388 10.38 -9.75 2.14
CA ALA A 388 10.79 -8.55 1.40
C ALA A 388 9.59 -7.78 0.84
N SER A 389 8.52 -8.49 0.43
CA SER A 389 7.29 -7.87 -0.06
C SER A 389 6.35 -7.37 1.04
N MET A 390 6.65 -7.58 2.34
CA MET A 390 5.83 -7.03 3.44
C MET A 390 6.08 -5.54 3.68
N GLY A 391 7.15 -4.96 3.12
CA GLY A 391 7.57 -3.59 3.38
C GLY A 391 6.52 -2.51 3.06
N TYR A 392 5.60 -2.76 2.12
CA TYR A 392 4.49 -1.85 1.81
C TYR A 392 3.57 -1.60 3.02
N ALA A 393 3.38 -2.61 3.86
CA ALA A 393 2.51 -2.48 5.02
C ALA A 393 3.19 -1.74 6.19
N VAL A 394 4.52 -1.53 6.14
CA VAL A 394 5.26 -0.90 7.23
C VAL A 394 5.10 0.63 7.15
N PRO A 395 4.64 1.31 8.21
CA PRO A 395 4.51 2.76 8.22
C PRO A 395 5.84 3.47 7.95
N GLY A 396 5.81 4.62 7.30
CA GLY A 396 6.99 5.43 7.02
C GLY A 396 7.73 5.86 8.28
N SER A 397 7.00 6.13 9.38
CA SER A 397 7.59 6.40 10.70
C SER A 397 8.41 5.22 11.22
N VAL A 398 7.86 4.00 11.09
CA VAL A 398 8.53 2.76 11.49
C VAL A 398 9.75 2.49 10.61
N ILE A 399 9.64 2.68 9.29
CA ILE A 399 10.77 2.56 8.37
C ILE A 399 11.87 3.57 8.71
N ALA A 400 11.51 4.83 8.98
CA ALA A 400 12.46 5.88 9.34
C ALA A 400 13.25 5.52 10.59
N VAL A 401 12.57 5.10 11.67
CA VAL A 401 13.21 4.63 12.91
C VAL A 401 14.08 3.39 12.63
N GLY A 402 13.53 2.44 11.87
CA GLY A 402 14.19 1.18 11.53
C GLY A 402 15.43 1.32 10.65
N ILE A 403 15.58 2.45 9.95
CA ILE A 403 16.70 2.70 9.05
C ILE A 403 17.68 3.69 9.65
N LEU A 404 17.22 4.87 10.09
CA LEU A 404 18.13 5.95 10.50
C LEU A 404 18.91 5.61 11.76
N ILE A 405 18.32 4.89 12.72
CA ILE A 405 19.04 4.49 13.94
C ILE A 405 20.18 3.51 13.61
N PRO A 406 19.96 2.35 12.93
CA PRO A 406 21.05 1.44 12.61
C PRO A 406 22.04 2.00 11.58
N ILE A 407 21.58 2.73 10.54
CA ILE A 407 22.50 3.35 9.58
C ILE A 407 23.35 4.42 10.26
N GLY A 408 22.77 5.24 11.13
CA GLY A 408 23.55 6.23 11.89
C GLY A 408 24.60 5.58 12.79
N ARG A 409 24.29 4.43 13.41
CA ARG A 409 25.29 3.65 14.16
C ARG A 409 26.39 3.10 13.25
N LEU A 410 26.02 2.62 12.06
CA LEU A 410 26.97 2.12 11.06
C LEU A 410 27.91 3.22 10.58
N ASP A 411 27.38 4.40 10.21
CA ASP A 411 28.19 5.55 9.79
C ASP A 411 29.19 5.96 10.87
N ASN A 412 28.73 6.08 12.12
CA ASN A 412 29.61 6.44 13.23
C ASN A 412 30.68 5.36 13.51
N ALA A 413 30.35 4.08 13.35
CA ALA A 413 31.31 3.00 13.50
C ALA A 413 32.39 3.02 12.40
N ILE A 414 31.98 3.28 11.16
CA ILE A 414 32.91 3.41 10.02
C ILE A 414 33.80 4.64 10.20
N ASP A 415 33.22 5.79 10.57
CA ASP A 415 33.98 7.02 10.82
C ASP A 415 34.97 6.84 11.98
N ALA A 416 34.57 6.20 13.08
CA ALA A 416 35.46 5.90 14.19
C ALA A 416 36.63 5.00 13.78
N TRP A 417 36.38 3.97 12.97
CA TRP A 417 37.42 3.07 12.46
C TRP A 417 38.37 3.75 11.46
N MET A 418 37.83 4.58 10.55
CA MET A 418 38.62 5.32 9.58
C MET A 418 39.51 6.37 10.24
N ARG A 419 38.99 7.05 11.27
CA ARG A 419 39.78 8.00 12.06
C ARG A 419 40.87 7.30 12.86
N SER A 420 40.59 6.17 13.48
CA SER A 420 41.59 5.45 14.28
C SER A 420 42.67 4.77 13.43
N THR A 421 42.33 4.29 12.24
CA THR A 421 43.25 3.53 11.37
C THR A 421 44.00 4.42 10.38
N PHE A 422 43.35 5.44 9.84
CA PHE A 422 43.89 6.26 8.75
C PHE A 422 43.95 7.76 9.06
N GLY A 423 43.41 8.22 10.20
CA GLY A 423 43.33 9.65 10.51
C GLY A 423 42.36 10.45 9.63
N ILE A 424 41.49 9.78 8.88
CA ILE A 424 40.54 10.40 7.94
C ILE A 424 39.14 10.40 8.55
N SER A 425 38.49 11.57 8.59
CA SER A 425 37.08 11.69 8.95
C SER A 425 36.20 11.43 7.72
N THR A 426 35.38 10.39 7.76
CA THR A 426 34.41 10.10 6.69
C THR A 426 33.06 10.80 6.91
N GLY A 427 32.75 11.19 8.15
CA GLY A 427 31.45 11.75 8.48
C GLY A 427 30.30 10.75 8.24
N LEU A 428 29.12 11.26 7.88
CA LEU A 428 27.91 10.46 7.67
C LEU A 428 27.77 10.03 6.21
N LEU A 429 28.44 8.93 5.83
CA LEU A 429 28.49 8.46 4.44
C LEU A 429 27.11 8.04 3.90
N PHE A 430 26.35 7.27 4.67
CA PHE A 430 25.07 6.71 4.23
C PHE A 430 23.88 7.58 4.65
N SER A 431 23.83 7.98 5.92
CA SER A 431 22.75 8.79 6.49
C SER A 431 22.82 10.26 6.11
N GLY A 432 24.01 10.77 5.75
CA GLY A 432 24.20 12.14 5.27
C GLY A 432 23.95 12.31 3.77
N THR A 433 23.68 11.23 3.03
CA THR A 433 23.43 11.23 1.59
C THR A 433 22.04 10.68 1.24
N ILE A 434 21.67 10.70 -0.04
CA ILE A 434 20.38 10.14 -0.51
C ILE A 434 20.27 8.63 -0.31
N THR A 435 21.36 7.94 0.04
CA THR A 435 21.44 6.47 0.12
C THR A 435 20.44 5.90 1.11
N ALA A 436 20.36 6.45 2.33
CA ALA A 436 19.39 5.99 3.33
C ALA A 436 17.93 6.19 2.87
N LEU A 437 17.67 7.27 2.13
CA LEU A 437 16.33 7.59 1.63
C LEU A 437 15.92 6.69 0.46
N VAL A 438 16.83 6.44 -0.49
CA VAL A 438 16.59 5.45 -1.57
C VAL A 438 16.39 4.05 -0.97
N PHE A 439 17.19 3.67 0.03
CA PHE A 439 17.00 2.40 0.72
C PHE A 439 15.63 2.32 1.42
N ALA A 440 15.20 3.38 2.11
CA ALA A 440 13.86 3.46 2.71
C ALA A 440 12.74 3.32 1.68
N TYR A 441 12.88 3.97 0.52
CA TYR A 441 11.91 3.85 -0.55
C TYR A 441 11.89 2.44 -1.15
N LEU A 442 13.05 1.80 -1.33
CA LEU A 442 13.11 0.40 -1.77
C LEU A 442 12.41 -0.51 -0.75
N VAL A 443 12.68 -0.37 0.54
CA VAL A 443 12.01 -1.16 1.58
C VAL A 443 10.49 -0.99 1.49
N ARG A 444 9.99 0.24 1.32
CA ARG A 444 8.55 0.52 1.26
C ARG A 444 7.89 0.06 -0.05
N PHE A 445 8.49 0.36 -1.20
CA PHE A 445 7.84 0.26 -2.50
C PHE A 445 8.22 -0.99 -3.31
N LEU A 446 9.21 -1.78 -2.87
CA LEU A 446 9.63 -3.01 -3.58
C LEU A 446 8.47 -3.99 -3.81
N ALA A 447 7.52 -4.07 -2.88
CA ALA A 447 6.36 -4.96 -3.02
C ALA A 447 5.50 -4.61 -4.24
N VAL A 448 5.38 -3.33 -4.58
CA VAL A 448 4.58 -2.86 -5.72
C VAL A 448 5.20 -3.35 -7.03
N SER A 449 6.50 -3.10 -7.22
CA SER A 449 7.23 -3.59 -8.40
C SER A 449 7.31 -5.12 -8.42
N PHE A 450 7.50 -5.78 -7.27
CA PHE A 450 7.50 -7.24 -7.18
C PHE A 450 6.20 -7.86 -7.65
N ASN A 451 5.04 -7.38 -7.17
CA ASN A 451 3.73 -7.92 -7.55
C ASN A 451 3.47 -7.75 -9.06
N ALA A 452 3.84 -6.60 -9.63
CA ALA A 452 3.69 -6.34 -11.07
C ALA A 452 4.57 -7.28 -11.91
N VAL A 453 5.84 -7.46 -11.50
CA VAL A 453 6.79 -8.34 -12.20
C VAL A 453 6.42 -9.81 -12.04
N GLU A 454 6.01 -10.26 -10.85
CA GLU A 454 5.56 -11.64 -10.59
C GLU A 454 4.32 -11.98 -11.42
N ALA A 455 3.34 -11.06 -11.48
CA ALA A 455 2.13 -11.25 -12.27
C ALA A 455 2.44 -11.33 -13.78
N SER A 456 3.42 -10.55 -14.28
CA SER A 456 3.85 -10.60 -15.68
C SER A 456 4.60 -11.90 -16.00
N LEU A 457 5.58 -12.28 -15.15
CA LEU A 457 6.30 -13.55 -15.27
C LEU A 457 5.35 -14.74 -15.23
N GLY A 458 4.32 -14.70 -14.39
CA GLY A 458 3.30 -15.76 -14.28
C GLY A 458 2.56 -16.05 -15.58
N LYS A 459 2.48 -15.09 -16.52
CA LYS A 459 1.86 -15.26 -17.84
C LYS A 459 2.76 -16.00 -18.83
N ILE A 460 4.07 -16.07 -18.58
CA ILE A 460 5.03 -16.72 -19.46
C ILE A 460 5.05 -18.23 -19.23
N LYS A 461 4.73 -19.00 -20.28
CA LYS A 461 4.68 -20.48 -20.22
C LYS A 461 6.05 -21.09 -19.86
N PRO A 462 6.10 -22.13 -18.99
CA PRO A 462 7.35 -22.81 -18.65
C PRO A 462 8.11 -23.40 -19.85
N SER A 463 7.42 -23.74 -20.94
CA SER A 463 8.04 -24.28 -22.15
C SER A 463 9.09 -23.36 -22.79
N LEU A 464 8.98 -22.04 -22.57
CA LEU A 464 10.00 -21.08 -23.03
C LEU A 464 11.30 -21.19 -22.23
N ASP A 465 11.23 -21.54 -20.94
CA ASP A 465 12.41 -21.80 -20.12
C ASP A 465 13.13 -23.07 -20.59
N ASP A 466 12.37 -24.11 -20.93
CA ASP A 466 12.91 -25.39 -21.40
C ASP A 466 13.50 -25.27 -22.82
N ALA A 467 12.87 -24.49 -23.71
CA ALA A 467 13.41 -24.19 -25.03
C ALA A 467 14.75 -23.42 -24.95
N ALA A 468 14.82 -22.39 -24.11
CA ALA A 468 16.05 -21.63 -23.90
C ALA A 468 17.18 -22.51 -23.34
N ARG A 469 16.88 -23.39 -22.37
CA ARG A 469 17.85 -24.35 -21.82
C ARG A 469 18.32 -25.36 -22.87
N SER A 470 17.43 -25.82 -23.75
CA SER A 470 17.78 -26.74 -24.85
C SER A 470 18.72 -26.09 -25.88
N LEU A 471 18.65 -24.77 -26.04
CA LEU A 471 19.57 -23.96 -26.85
C LEU A 471 20.86 -23.56 -26.10
N GLY A 472 21.14 -24.16 -24.95
CA GLY A 472 22.34 -23.90 -24.16
C GLY A 472 22.34 -22.59 -23.36
N GLN A 473 21.19 -21.91 -23.25
CA GLN A 473 21.11 -20.66 -22.48
C GLN A 473 20.98 -20.96 -20.97
N GLY A 474 21.85 -20.35 -20.17
CA GLY A 474 21.75 -20.37 -18.71
C GLY A 474 20.66 -19.42 -18.19
N PRO A 475 20.28 -19.52 -16.89
CA PRO A 475 19.16 -18.77 -16.31
C PRO A 475 19.25 -17.24 -16.51
N THR A 476 20.43 -16.66 -16.32
CA THR A 476 20.64 -15.22 -16.50
C THR A 476 20.46 -14.80 -17.97
N SER A 477 20.95 -15.61 -18.91
CA SER A 477 20.79 -15.34 -20.34
C SER A 477 19.33 -15.47 -20.76
N THR A 478 18.62 -16.48 -20.26
CA THR A 478 17.18 -16.65 -20.50
C THR A 478 16.38 -15.46 -19.96
N LEU A 479 16.70 -14.97 -18.76
CA LEU A 479 16.07 -13.77 -18.21
C LEU A 479 16.26 -12.56 -19.12
N VAL A 480 17.51 -12.22 -19.47
CA VAL A 480 17.85 -10.99 -20.19
C VAL A 480 17.41 -11.05 -21.65
N LYS A 481 17.57 -12.19 -22.33
CA LYS A 481 17.32 -12.30 -23.78
C LYS A 481 15.91 -12.73 -24.15
N VAL A 482 15.19 -13.39 -23.23
CA VAL A 482 13.85 -13.94 -23.52
C VAL A 482 12.79 -13.25 -22.67
N HIS A 483 12.91 -13.33 -21.34
CA HIS A 483 11.85 -12.85 -20.45
C HIS A 483 11.74 -11.33 -20.42
N VAL A 484 12.86 -10.60 -20.29
CA VAL A 484 12.86 -9.13 -20.24
C VAL A 484 12.23 -8.50 -21.49
N PRO A 485 12.58 -8.90 -22.73
CA PRO A 485 11.93 -8.37 -23.94
C PRO A 485 10.43 -8.66 -23.99
N ILE A 486 10.00 -9.86 -23.58
CA ILE A 486 8.58 -10.24 -23.54
C ILE A 486 7.81 -9.39 -22.52
N MET A 487 8.46 -9.04 -21.40
CA MET A 487 7.84 -8.31 -20.28
C MET A 487 8.05 -6.80 -20.34
N TRP A 488 8.69 -6.26 -21.38
CA TRP A 488 9.14 -4.86 -21.41
C TRP A 488 8.03 -3.86 -21.05
N GLY A 489 6.82 -4.05 -21.62
CA GLY A 489 5.67 -3.20 -21.31
C GLY A 489 5.24 -3.28 -19.84
N SER A 490 5.30 -4.46 -19.21
CA SER A 490 5.00 -4.62 -17.78
C SER A 490 6.11 -4.06 -16.89
N LEU A 491 7.37 -4.16 -17.32
CA LEU A 491 8.52 -3.62 -16.58
C LEU A 491 8.53 -2.09 -16.58
N LEU A 492 8.03 -1.45 -17.64
CA LEU A 492 7.86 0.01 -17.69
C LEU A 492 6.71 0.51 -16.80
N THR A 493 5.70 -0.33 -16.57
CA THR A 493 4.57 0.00 -15.68
C THR A 493 4.84 -0.28 -14.20
N ALA A 494 5.80 -1.16 -13.90
CA ALA A 494 6.18 -1.60 -12.55
C ALA A 494 7.17 -0.65 -11.90
#